data_AF-A0A952RNC5-F1
#
_entry.id   AF-A0A952RNC5-F1
#
_cell.length_a   1.000
_cell.length_b   1.000
_cell.length_c   1.000
_cell.angle_alpha   90.00
_cell.angle_beta   90.00
_cell.angle_gamma   90.00
#
_symmetry.space_group_name_H-M   'P 1'
#
loop_
_entity.id
_entity.type
_entity.pdbx_description
1 polymer ?
#
loop_
_entity_poly.entity_id
_entity_poly.type
_entity_poly.pdbx_seq_one_letter_code
_entity_poly.pdbx_strand_id
1 'polypeptide(L)'
;MVIDLAAGHKVRIPTVGPGTRVLHARAGIGTQDVRFTLYKDGAENWFIEGDTTARVRLVMQLAIARSAFGGEFGNPTRAELRAVPPLPSNVQASAVVVQKKIGVSRSMPPRDIVTKLVAYFRAFQDSADEPKGQSDIYLDLALSQKGVCRHRSFAFLITALSLGIPARVVINEAHAWVEVNDGHAWRRIDLGGAGRMQHDPLSSNVSYEPPPDPFAWPQGSTRGQDQADRARQESRTASSPSPSGSGSAAGGNGGPPDPNKPGGVMSSGGGTVSSGGTSGGGTSSTALGSPTAPGMPDERPASSLTMSLGGTDARRGAPLPVKGQVSADGEPCGHVTVEVVLSSRTAGDIPVGVLATDERGVYEGTLVLPSTVPLGDYEAHARTLGDARCGKGKTR
;
A
#
# COMPACT_ATOMS: atom_id res chain seq x y z
N MET A 1 11.37 3.50 -2.11
CA MET A 1 9.97 3.98 -2.09
C MET A 1 9.84 5.19 -3.00
N VAL A 2 8.64 5.50 -3.50
CA VAL A 2 8.39 6.70 -4.31
C VAL A 2 7.74 7.76 -3.42
N ILE A 3 8.20 9.00 -3.50
CA ILE A 3 7.73 10.12 -2.69
C ILE A 3 7.46 11.31 -3.60
N ASP A 4 6.30 11.95 -3.40
CA ASP A 4 6.00 13.24 -4.02
C ASP A 4 6.55 14.34 -3.10
N LEU A 5 7.73 14.88 -3.43
CA LEU A 5 8.29 16.04 -2.76
C LEU A 5 7.49 17.27 -3.14
N ALA A 6 7.26 18.15 -2.16
CA ALA A 6 6.76 19.50 -2.36
C ALA A 6 7.79 20.49 -1.80
N ALA A 7 8.19 21.47 -2.60
CA ALA A 7 9.22 22.43 -2.23
C ALA A 7 8.83 23.17 -0.94
N GLY A 8 9.72 23.16 0.06
CA GLY A 8 9.46 23.82 1.35
C GLY A 8 8.47 23.09 2.27
N HIS A 9 8.01 21.89 1.90
CA HIS A 9 7.04 21.11 2.68
C HIS A 9 7.62 19.78 3.13
N LYS A 10 7.40 19.46 4.42
CA LYS A 10 7.81 18.20 5.02
C LYS A 10 6.82 17.10 4.66
N VAL A 11 7.29 16.12 3.87
CA VAL A 11 6.52 14.95 3.46
C VAL A 11 6.91 13.78 4.36
N ARG A 12 5.91 13.11 4.95
CA ARG A 12 6.17 11.99 5.88
C ARG A 12 6.69 10.77 5.12
N ILE A 13 7.73 10.15 5.66
CA ILE A 13 8.33 8.91 5.17
C ILE A 13 7.79 7.75 6.03
N PRO A 14 7.24 6.69 5.42
CA PRO A 14 6.93 5.45 6.13
C PRO A 14 8.19 4.92 6.84
N THR A 15 8.17 4.91 8.17
CA THR A 15 9.31 4.44 8.96
C THR A 15 9.20 2.93 9.15
N VAL A 16 10.28 2.19 8.88
CA VAL A 16 10.26 0.72 8.94
C VAL A 16 10.85 0.15 10.23
N GLY A 17 11.09 0.95 11.27
CA GLY A 17 11.75 0.50 12.51
C GLY A 17 11.66 1.48 13.67
N PRO A 18 11.53 1.03 14.93
CA PRO A 18 11.73 1.91 16.07
C PRO A 18 13.21 2.24 16.24
N GLY A 19 13.52 3.44 16.75
CA GLY A 19 14.92 3.84 16.95
C GLY A 19 15.75 3.89 15.66
N THR A 20 15.08 3.94 14.49
CA THR A 20 15.74 3.96 13.19
C THR A 20 16.76 5.09 13.12
N ARG A 21 17.96 4.75 12.65
CA ARG A 21 19.00 5.68 12.23
C ARG A 21 19.19 5.56 10.72
N VAL A 22 19.23 6.70 10.04
CA VAL A 22 19.54 6.75 8.61
C VAL A 22 21.06 6.70 8.46
N LEU A 23 21.57 5.67 7.79
CA LEU A 23 23.00 5.55 7.47
C LEU A 23 23.32 6.24 6.15
N HIS A 24 22.44 6.04 5.17
CA HIS A 24 22.54 6.64 3.85
C HIS A 24 21.14 6.86 3.28
N ALA A 25 20.95 7.95 2.55
CA ALA A 25 19.73 8.21 1.82
C ALA A 25 20.06 8.88 0.50
N ARG A 26 19.38 8.46 -0.57
CA ARG A 26 19.49 9.04 -1.90
C ARG A 26 18.10 9.18 -2.50
N ALA A 27 17.78 10.37 -3.00
CA ALA A 27 16.56 10.65 -3.72
C ALA A 27 16.92 11.04 -5.16
N GLY A 28 16.20 10.49 -6.14
CA GLY A 28 16.47 10.82 -7.54
C GLY A 28 15.29 10.64 -8.48
N ILE A 29 15.42 11.25 -9.66
CA ILE A 29 14.50 11.17 -10.80
C ILE A 29 15.31 10.59 -11.97
N GLY A 30 14.99 9.36 -12.39
CA GLY A 30 15.84 8.64 -13.35
C GLY A 30 17.26 8.46 -12.81
N THR A 31 18.25 9.06 -13.46
CA THR A 31 19.67 9.02 -13.08
C THR A 31 20.12 10.26 -12.29
N GLN A 32 19.26 11.27 -12.13
CA GLN A 32 19.60 12.53 -11.48
C GLN A 32 19.26 12.52 -9.99
N ASP A 33 20.17 13.02 -9.17
CA ASP A 33 19.96 13.17 -7.73
C ASP A 33 19.24 14.48 -7.41
N VAL A 34 18.30 14.40 -6.49
CA VAL A 34 17.54 15.54 -5.97
C VAL A 34 18.07 15.86 -4.58
N ARG A 35 18.28 17.15 -4.29
CA ARG A 35 18.68 17.60 -2.95
C ARG A 35 17.47 17.57 -2.01
N PHE A 36 17.71 17.13 -0.79
CA PHE A 36 16.69 17.03 0.25
C PHE A 36 17.29 17.13 1.64
N THR A 37 16.43 17.42 2.61
CA THR A 37 16.72 17.35 4.05
C THR A 37 15.81 16.32 4.70
N LEU A 38 16.35 15.56 5.66
CA LEU A 38 15.57 14.64 6.49
C LEU A 38 15.33 15.23 7.87
N TYR A 39 14.11 15.04 8.37
CA TYR A 39 13.72 15.43 9.72
C TYR A 39 13.19 14.24 10.49
N LYS A 40 13.36 14.28 11.81
CA LYS A 40 12.75 13.35 12.75
C LYS A 40 12.04 14.15 13.83
N ASP A 41 10.77 13.86 14.10
CA ASP A 41 10.04 14.47 15.20
C ASP A 41 10.21 13.69 16.52
N GLY A 42 9.63 14.22 17.61
CA GLY A 42 9.69 13.58 18.93
C GLY A 42 8.93 12.24 19.02
N ALA A 43 8.05 11.94 18.06
CA ALA A 43 7.35 10.66 17.95
C ALA A 43 8.10 9.64 17.07
N GLU A 44 9.31 9.99 16.64
CA GLU A 44 10.16 9.23 15.72
C GLU A 44 9.60 9.08 14.29
N ASN A 45 8.69 9.96 13.88
CA ASN A 45 8.29 10.05 12.48
C ASN A 45 9.40 10.69 11.67
N TRP A 46 9.73 10.09 10.53
CA TRP A 46 10.65 10.66 9.56
C TRP A 46 9.90 11.49 8.51
N PHE A 47 10.52 12.61 8.12
CA PHE A 47 10.04 13.47 7.04
C PHE A 47 11.18 13.78 6.09
N ILE A 48 10.84 14.00 4.83
CA ILE A 48 11.74 14.48 3.78
C ILE A 48 11.19 15.80 3.25
N GLU A 49 12.07 16.74 2.98
CA GLU A 49 11.77 18.01 2.32
C GLU A 49 12.75 18.19 1.18
N GLY A 50 12.24 18.50 -0.01
CA GLY A 50 13.05 18.79 -1.17
C GLY A 50 13.13 20.28 -1.46
N ASP A 51 14.18 20.70 -2.16
CA ASP A 51 14.28 22.06 -2.71
C ASP A 51 13.31 22.27 -3.89
N THR A 52 12.80 21.18 -4.45
CA THR A 52 11.94 21.17 -5.65
C THR A 52 10.73 20.28 -5.45
N THR A 53 9.61 20.66 -6.07
CA THR A 53 8.43 19.80 -6.16
C THR A 53 8.65 18.76 -7.26
N ALA A 54 8.73 17.48 -6.89
CA ALA A 54 8.98 16.39 -7.83
C ALA A 54 8.63 15.03 -7.23
N ARG A 55 8.26 14.08 -8.09
CA ARG A 55 8.11 12.67 -7.73
C ARG A 55 9.46 11.97 -7.80
N VAL A 56 10.01 11.57 -6.65
CA VAL A 56 11.37 11.00 -6.54
C VAL A 56 11.34 9.55 -6.05
N ARG A 57 12.33 8.76 -6.46
CA ARG A 57 12.64 7.47 -5.82
C ARG A 57 13.59 7.70 -4.66
N LEU A 58 13.10 7.51 -3.44
CA LEU A 58 13.92 7.51 -2.23
C LEU A 58 14.41 6.09 -1.92
N VAL A 59 15.73 5.93 -1.83
CA VAL A 59 16.42 4.73 -1.34
C VAL A 59 17.12 5.10 -0.05
N MET A 60 16.85 4.33 1.02
CA MET A 60 17.45 4.55 2.34
C MET A 60 18.12 3.27 2.84
N GLN A 61 19.31 3.41 3.40
CA GLN A 61 19.95 2.40 4.23
C GLN A 61 19.75 2.80 5.69
N LEU A 62 19.22 1.87 6.47
CA LEU A 62 18.76 2.12 7.83
C LEU A 62 19.46 1.18 8.80
N ALA A 63 19.84 1.69 9.96
CA ALA A 63 20.25 0.90 11.11
C ALA A 63 19.12 0.89 12.14
N ILE A 64 18.70 -0.31 12.53
CA ILE A 64 17.64 -0.55 13.50
C ILE A 64 18.15 -1.63 14.46
N ALA A 65 17.93 -1.46 15.76
CA ALA A 65 18.34 -2.44 16.75
C ALA A 65 17.66 -3.79 16.46
N ARG A 66 18.44 -4.88 16.40
CA ARG A 66 17.91 -6.23 16.11
C ARG A 66 16.81 -6.65 17.09
N SER A 67 16.95 -6.26 18.36
CA SER A 67 15.97 -6.48 19.43
C SER A 67 14.62 -5.79 19.21
N ALA A 68 14.53 -4.82 18.29
CA ALA A 68 13.25 -4.23 17.90
C ALA A 68 12.33 -5.25 17.22
N PHE A 69 12.87 -6.26 16.56
CA PHE A 69 12.13 -7.19 15.69
C PHE A 69 11.81 -8.54 16.33
N GLY A 70 12.14 -8.71 17.62
CA GLY A 70 11.94 -9.95 18.35
C GLY A 70 12.91 -10.09 19.52
N GLY A 71 13.03 -11.31 20.03
CA GLY A 71 13.76 -11.64 21.25
C GLY A 71 12.91 -11.41 22.48
N GLU A 72 13.54 -11.28 23.64
CA GLU A 72 12.81 -11.07 24.88
C GLU A 72 12.04 -9.76 24.88
N PHE A 73 10.78 -9.84 25.32
CA PHE A 73 9.95 -8.68 25.63
C PHE A 73 10.07 -8.35 27.11
N GLY A 74 10.28 -7.06 27.44
CA GLY A 74 10.40 -6.59 28.81
C GLY A 74 9.21 -6.93 29.71
N ASN A 75 9.42 -6.83 31.02
CA ASN A 75 8.37 -7.01 32.03
C ASN A 75 8.20 -5.75 32.88
N PRO A 76 7.78 -4.61 32.28
CA PRO A 76 7.77 -3.35 32.98
C PRO A 76 6.63 -3.28 33.99
N THR A 77 6.87 -2.59 35.09
CA THR A 77 5.83 -2.01 35.93
C THR A 77 5.14 -0.85 35.20
N ARG A 78 3.97 -0.43 35.69
CA ARG A 78 3.24 0.70 35.09
C ARG A 78 4.03 2.01 35.15
N ALA A 79 4.83 2.20 36.20
CA ALA A 79 5.62 3.41 36.42
C ALA A 79 6.81 3.54 35.44
N GLU A 80 7.30 2.41 34.91
CA GLU A 80 8.40 2.38 33.93
C GLU A 80 7.90 2.60 32.50
N LEU A 81 6.59 2.53 32.26
CA LEU A 81 6.01 2.82 30.96
C LEU A 81 6.01 4.33 30.69
N ARG A 82 6.20 4.67 29.41
CA ARG A 82 6.00 6.04 28.93
C ARG A 82 4.56 6.49 29.20
N ALA A 83 4.37 7.79 29.44
CA ALA A 83 3.05 8.36 29.58
C ALA A 83 2.24 8.20 28.29
N VAL A 84 0.97 7.81 28.43
CA VAL A 84 0.01 7.67 27.34
C VAL A 84 -1.05 8.77 27.48
N PRO A 85 -1.27 9.61 26.44
CA PRO A 85 -2.36 10.58 26.46
C PRO A 85 -3.71 9.89 26.65
N PRO A 86 -4.65 10.48 27.41
CA PRO A 86 -5.97 9.91 27.57
C PRO A 86 -6.71 9.85 26.23
N LEU A 87 -7.48 8.78 26.02
CA LEU A 87 -8.37 8.68 24.87
C LEU A 87 -9.60 9.58 25.06
N PRO A 88 -10.22 10.06 23.97
CA PRO A 88 -11.55 10.68 24.02
C PRO A 88 -12.55 9.77 24.74
N SER A 89 -13.49 10.36 25.50
CA SER A 89 -14.39 9.62 26.39
C SER A 89 -15.24 8.56 25.66
N ASN A 90 -15.72 8.88 24.46
CA ASN A 90 -16.46 7.95 23.61
C ASN A 90 -15.58 6.74 23.21
N VAL A 91 -14.33 6.97 22.80
CA VAL A 91 -13.38 5.91 22.43
C VAL A 91 -13.01 5.07 23.67
N GLN A 92 -12.83 5.71 24.82
CA GLN A 92 -12.56 5.01 26.08
C GLN A 92 -13.72 4.09 26.48
N ALA A 93 -14.97 4.51 26.30
CA ALA A 93 -16.15 3.68 26.58
C ALA A 93 -16.18 2.44 25.67
N SER A 94 -15.97 2.61 24.37
CA SER A 94 -15.88 1.49 23.43
C SER A 94 -14.71 0.56 23.76
N ALA A 95 -13.57 1.12 24.19
CA ALA A 95 -12.42 0.32 24.55
C ALA A 95 -12.66 -0.54 25.80
N VAL A 96 -13.45 -0.07 26.78
CA VAL A 96 -13.86 -0.87 27.94
C VAL A 96 -14.65 -2.12 27.52
N VAL A 97 -15.49 -2.03 26.49
CA VAL A 97 -16.22 -3.19 25.94
C VAL A 97 -15.25 -4.24 25.39
N VAL A 98 -14.28 -3.81 24.60
CA VAL A 98 -13.23 -4.69 24.04
C VAL A 98 -12.34 -5.28 25.15
N GLN A 99 -11.93 -4.47 26.13
CA GLN A 99 -11.16 -4.94 27.29
C GLN A 99 -11.88 -6.08 28.02
N LYS A 100 -13.19 -5.94 28.25
CA LYS A 100 -14.02 -6.99 28.87
C LYS A 100 -14.08 -8.25 28.02
N LYS A 101 -14.22 -8.12 26.69
CA LYS A 101 -14.21 -9.26 25.75
C LYS A 101 -12.89 -10.04 25.79
N ILE A 102 -11.76 -9.34 25.90
CA ILE A 102 -10.42 -9.96 25.97
C ILE A 102 -10.09 -10.47 27.38
N GLY A 103 -10.74 -9.94 28.41
CA GLY A 103 -10.43 -10.24 29.81
C GLY A 103 -9.12 -9.58 30.26
N VAL A 104 -8.96 -8.30 29.93
CA VAL A 104 -7.84 -7.43 30.34
C VAL A 104 -8.34 -6.22 31.10
N SER A 105 -7.51 -5.71 32.00
CA SER A 105 -7.77 -4.49 32.76
C SER A 105 -6.47 -3.78 33.12
N ARG A 106 -6.55 -2.51 33.55
CA ARG A 106 -5.39 -1.75 34.02
C ARG A 106 -4.75 -2.28 35.32
N SER A 107 -5.42 -3.19 36.04
CA SER A 107 -4.85 -3.82 37.24
C SER A 107 -3.89 -4.97 36.92
N MET A 108 -3.92 -5.49 35.69
CA MET A 108 -3.01 -6.56 35.26
C MET A 108 -1.59 -6.04 34.98
N PRO A 109 -0.53 -6.87 35.14
CA PRO A 109 0.82 -6.52 34.69
C PRO A 109 0.85 -6.13 33.20
N PRO A 110 1.61 -5.09 32.80
CA PRO A 110 1.71 -4.67 31.40
C PRO A 110 2.07 -5.80 30.43
N ARG A 111 3.01 -6.68 30.80
CA ARG A 111 3.40 -7.82 29.96
C ARG A 111 2.25 -8.79 29.71
N ASP A 112 1.43 -9.06 30.74
CA ASP A 112 0.27 -9.95 30.62
C ASP A 112 -0.81 -9.33 29.74
N ILE A 113 -1.02 -8.01 29.87
CA ILE A 113 -1.93 -7.26 28.99
C ILE A 113 -1.47 -7.42 27.54
N VAL A 114 -0.21 -7.08 27.23
CA VAL A 114 0.32 -7.17 25.86
C VAL A 114 0.20 -8.60 25.34
N THR A 115 0.55 -9.61 26.14
CA THR A 115 0.44 -11.03 25.75
C THR A 115 -1.00 -11.40 25.36
N LYS A 116 -1.99 -11.00 26.15
CA LYS A 116 -3.40 -11.25 25.85
C LYS A 116 -3.89 -10.48 24.62
N LEU A 117 -3.49 -9.23 24.46
CA LEU A 117 -3.83 -8.44 23.27
C LEU A 117 -3.24 -9.09 22.01
N VAL A 118 -1.96 -9.48 22.03
CA VAL A 118 -1.29 -10.12 20.90
C VAL A 118 -2.01 -11.42 20.52
N ALA A 119 -2.32 -12.27 21.50
CA ALA A 119 -3.06 -13.50 21.26
C ALA A 119 -4.44 -13.23 20.64
N TYR A 120 -5.19 -12.27 21.17
CA TYR A 120 -6.52 -11.91 20.68
C TYR A 120 -6.51 -11.39 19.23
N PHE A 121 -5.63 -10.44 18.92
CA PHE A 121 -5.58 -9.81 17.59
C PHE A 121 -4.90 -10.68 16.52
N ARG A 122 -4.02 -11.61 16.91
CA ARG A 122 -3.51 -12.66 15.99
C ARG A 122 -4.58 -13.67 15.60
N ALA A 123 -5.54 -13.93 16.49
CA ALA A 123 -6.62 -14.88 16.25
C ALA A 123 -7.72 -14.35 15.30
N PHE A 124 -7.58 -13.12 14.79
CA PHE A 124 -8.52 -12.61 13.80
C PHE A 124 -8.49 -13.50 12.55
N GLN A 125 -9.65 -13.64 11.91
CA GLN A 125 -9.74 -14.29 10.61
C GLN A 125 -9.45 -13.28 9.50
N ASP A 126 -8.73 -13.72 8.47
CA ASP A 126 -8.51 -12.89 7.30
C ASP A 126 -9.84 -12.72 6.55
N SER A 127 -10.27 -11.47 6.43
CA SER A 127 -11.45 -11.09 5.66
C SER A 127 -11.16 -9.74 5.04
N ALA A 128 -11.49 -9.65 3.74
CA ALA A 128 -11.50 -8.41 2.98
C ALA A 128 -12.89 -7.75 3.02
N ASP A 129 -13.87 -8.38 3.67
CA ASP A 129 -15.20 -7.80 3.82
C ASP A 129 -15.06 -6.51 4.62
N GLU A 130 -15.71 -5.46 4.13
CA GLU A 130 -15.76 -4.22 4.87
C GLU A 130 -16.45 -4.45 6.21
N PRO A 131 -15.92 -3.90 7.32
CA PRO A 131 -16.64 -3.89 8.58
C PRO A 131 -18.02 -3.28 8.34
N LYS A 132 -19.08 -3.95 8.82
CA LYS A 132 -20.44 -3.45 8.72
C LYS A 132 -20.56 -2.24 9.63
N GLY A 133 -20.19 -1.05 9.12
CA GLY A 133 -20.00 0.18 9.87
C GLY A 133 -21.25 0.62 10.63
N GLN A 134 -21.45 0.06 11.82
CA GLN A 134 -22.51 0.45 12.74
C GLN A 134 -21.92 1.47 13.70
N SER A 135 -21.75 2.70 13.23
CA SER A 135 -21.32 3.90 13.97
C SER A 135 -19.94 3.90 14.64
N ASP A 136 -19.39 2.76 15.11
CA ASP A 136 -18.06 2.66 15.73
C ASP A 136 -17.18 1.60 15.05
N ILE A 137 -16.35 2.07 14.11
CA ILE A 137 -15.42 1.23 13.35
C ILE A 137 -14.41 0.49 14.24
N TYR A 138 -14.00 1.07 15.36
CA TYR A 138 -13.07 0.40 16.27
C TYR A 138 -13.74 -0.79 16.95
N LEU A 139 -14.97 -0.61 17.43
CA LEU A 139 -15.73 -1.67 18.07
C LEU A 139 -16.06 -2.80 17.08
N ASP A 140 -16.49 -2.45 15.87
CA ASP A 140 -16.80 -3.41 14.80
C ASP A 140 -15.57 -4.26 14.45
N LEU A 141 -14.42 -3.63 14.26
CA LEU A 141 -13.16 -4.32 13.98
C LEU A 141 -12.73 -5.21 15.14
N ALA A 142 -12.75 -4.67 16.37
CA ALA A 142 -12.26 -5.38 17.53
C ALA A 142 -13.12 -6.61 17.86
N LEU A 143 -14.45 -6.48 17.78
CA LEU A 143 -15.38 -7.55 18.20
C LEU A 143 -15.72 -8.55 17.11
N SER A 144 -15.69 -8.16 15.84
CA SER A 144 -15.92 -9.11 14.73
C SER A 144 -14.81 -10.16 14.62
N GLN A 145 -13.62 -9.86 15.14
CA GLN A 145 -12.41 -10.67 15.00
C GLN A 145 -12.11 -11.03 13.54
N LYS A 146 -12.38 -10.09 12.64
CA LYS A 146 -12.15 -10.21 11.20
C LYS A 146 -11.33 -9.02 10.70
N GLY A 147 -10.31 -9.29 9.90
CA GLY A 147 -9.60 -8.22 9.19
C GLY A 147 -8.14 -8.52 8.88
N VAL A 148 -7.61 -7.71 7.96
CA VAL A 148 -6.21 -7.71 7.53
C VAL A 148 -5.29 -7.00 8.53
N CYS A 149 -3.99 -6.94 8.22
CA CYS A 149 -2.95 -6.39 9.09
C CYS A 149 -3.24 -4.98 9.62
N ARG A 150 -3.80 -4.09 8.80
CA ARG A 150 -4.17 -2.71 9.18
C ARG A 150 -5.27 -2.67 10.24
N HIS A 151 -6.30 -3.52 10.08
CA HIS A 151 -7.42 -3.62 11.01
C HIS A 151 -6.94 -4.12 12.38
N ARG A 152 -6.13 -5.18 12.38
CA ARG A 152 -5.54 -5.76 13.60
C ARG A 152 -4.68 -4.74 14.34
N SER A 153 -3.79 -4.04 13.62
CA SER A 153 -2.87 -3.05 14.20
C SER A 153 -3.62 -1.83 14.75
N PHE A 154 -4.63 -1.35 14.04
CA PHE A 154 -5.46 -0.23 14.49
C PHE A 154 -6.26 -0.57 15.76
N ALA A 155 -6.95 -1.71 15.77
CA ALA A 155 -7.73 -2.13 16.93
C ALA A 155 -6.84 -2.39 18.15
N PHE A 156 -5.69 -3.06 17.95
CA PHE A 156 -4.70 -3.25 19.00
C PHE A 156 -4.23 -1.92 19.61
N LEU A 157 -3.90 -0.92 18.78
CA LEU A 157 -3.44 0.39 19.25
C LEU A 157 -4.45 1.02 20.20
N ILE A 158 -5.71 1.14 19.79
CA ILE A 158 -6.73 1.79 20.60
C ILE A 158 -6.94 1.04 21.93
N THR A 159 -7.01 -0.30 21.89
CA THR A 159 -7.14 -1.10 23.10
C THR A 159 -5.93 -0.94 24.03
N ALA A 160 -4.70 -0.96 23.50
CA ALA A 160 -3.47 -0.79 24.27
C ALA A 160 -3.41 0.60 24.95
N LEU A 161 -3.68 1.68 24.19
CA LEU A 161 -3.69 3.04 24.73
C LEU A 161 -4.73 3.20 25.84
N SER A 162 -5.92 2.61 25.68
CA SER A 162 -6.97 2.62 26.70
C SER A 162 -6.59 1.94 28.02
N LEU A 163 -5.59 1.04 27.98
CA LEU A 163 -5.03 0.31 29.12
C LEU A 163 -3.75 0.98 29.67
N GLY A 164 -3.35 2.13 29.13
CA GLY A 164 -2.12 2.82 29.49
C GLY A 164 -0.85 2.10 29.01
N ILE A 165 -0.97 1.29 27.95
CA ILE A 165 0.18 0.66 27.29
C ILE A 165 0.62 1.56 26.13
N PRO A 166 1.87 2.07 26.13
CA PRO A 166 2.36 2.90 25.03
C PRO A 166 2.50 2.06 23.78
N ALA A 167 1.68 2.37 22.79
CA ALA A 167 1.67 1.69 21.50
C ALA A 167 1.61 2.70 20.36
N ARG A 168 2.14 2.32 19.20
CA ARG A 168 1.97 3.05 17.94
C ARG A 168 1.86 2.07 16.77
N VAL A 169 1.29 2.53 15.67
CA VAL A 169 1.13 1.73 14.46
C VAL A 169 2.19 2.13 13.44
N VAL A 170 2.80 1.13 12.83
CA VAL A 170 3.75 1.28 11.73
C VAL A 170 3.19 0.60 10.51
N ILE A 171 3.08 1.34 9.40
CA ILE A 171 2.49 0.85 8.16
C ILE A 171 3.45 1.15 7.03
N ASN A 172 3.60 0.19 6.11
CA ASN A 172 4.13 0.43 4.78
C ASN A 172 3.12 -0.07 3.73
N GLU A 173 3.52 -0.05 2.46
CA GLU A 173 2.67 -0.50 1.35
C GLU A 173 2.27 -1.97 1.46
N ALA A 174 3.06 -2.76 2.19
CA ALA A 174 2.93 -4.21 2.25
C ALA A 174 2.21 -4.73 3.49
N HIS A 175 2.45 -4.13 4.65
CA HIS A 175 2.01 -4.65 5.93
C HIS A 175 1.84 -3.55 6.98
N ALA A 176 1.22 -3.94 8.10
CA ALA A 176 1.09 -3.11 9.28
C ALA A 176 1.52 -3.89 10.51
N TRP A 177 2.25 -3.21 11.39
CA TRP A 177 2.71 -3.72 12.67
C TRP A 177 2.28 -2.78 13.80
N VAL A 178 2.31 -3.30 15.01
CA VAL A 178 2.27 -2.48 16.22
C VAL A 178 3.67 -2.41 16.82
N GLU A 179 4.02 -1.25 17.34
CA GLU A 179 5.18 -1.08 18.19
C GLU A 179 4.71 -0.77 19.60
N VAL A 180 5.20 -1.54 20.58
CA VAL A 180 4.84 -1.39 22.00
C VAL A 180 6.10 -1.07 22.79
N ASN A 181 6.05 -0.08 23.67
CA ASN A 181 7.16 0.21 24.57
C ASN A 181 7.18 -0.81 25.72
N ASP A 182 8.29 -1.53 25.88
CA ASP A 182 8.45 -2.59 26.88
C ASP A 182 9.08 -2.09 28.20
N GLY A 183 9.11 -0.77 28.43
CA GLY A 183 9.81 -0.12 29.54
C GLY A 183 11.22 0.37 29.19
N HIS A 184 11.86 -0.23 28.18
CA HIS A 184 13.22 0.14 27.76
C HIS A 184 13.26 0.60 26.30
N ALA A 185 12.61 -0.15 25.41
CA ALA A 185 12.64 0.07 23.98
C ALA A 185 11.26 -0.16 23.35
N TRP A 186 11.09 0.36 22.14
CA TRP A 186 9.94 0.01 21.31
C TRP A 186 10.19 -1.34 20.64
N ARG A 187 9.23 -2.26 20.79
CA ARG A 187 9.26 -3.60 20.22
C ARG A 187 8.19 -3.71 19.15
N ARG A 188 8.60 -4.11 17.96
CA ARG A 188 7.68 -4.45 16.87
C ARG A 188 7.05 -5.80 17.12
N ILE A 189 5.74 -5.86 16.95
CA ILE A 189 4.96 -7.09 17.04
C ILE A 189 4.17 -7.22 15.75
N ASP A 190 4.34 -8.37 15.09
CA ASP A 190 3.53 -8.77 13.95
C ASP A 190 2.24 -9.45 14.46
N LEU A 191 1.10 -8.89 14.07
CA LEU A 191 -0.22 -9.42 14.40
C LEU A 191 -0.79 -10.30 13.26
N GLY A 192 -0.05 -10.46 12.18
CA GLY A 192 -0.45 -11.20 10.99
C GLY A 192 -1.45 -10.42 10.13
N GLY A 193 -2.19 -11.16 9.31
CA GLY A 193 -3.15 -10.63 8.35
C GLY A 193 -2.55 -10.45 6.95
N ALA A 194 -3.41 -10.54 5.93
CA ALA A 194 -3.06 -10.56 4.50
C ALA A 194 -2.20 -9.35 4.05
N GLY A 195 -0.89 -9.45 4.23
CA GLY A 195 0.09 -8.49 3.74
C GLY A 195 0.52 -8.79 2.31
N ARG A 196 0.82 -7.75 1.52
CA ARG A 196 1.39 -7.87 0.16
C ARG A 196 2.81 -7.30 0.14
N MET A 197 3.79 -8.06 0.60
CA MET A 197 5.19 -7.63 0.47
C MET A 197 5.61 -7.61 -1.00
N GLN A 198 5.82 -6.41 -1.53
CA GLN A 198 6.44 -6.24 -2.85
C GLN A 198 7.91 -6.66 -2.78
N HIS A 199 8.32 -7.48 -3.75
CA HIS A 199 9.71 -7.87 -3.95
C HIS A 199 10.33 -6.98 -5.02
N ASP A 200 11.56 -6.51 -4.79
CA ASP A 200 12.47 -6.12 -5.87
C ASP A 200 13.24 -7.37 -6.35
N PRO A 201 12.88 -8.00 -7.48
CA PRO A 201 13.54 -9.22 -7.97
C PRO A 201 15.03 -9.04 -8.29
N LEU A 202 15.53 -7.79 -8.29
CA LEU A 202 16.95 -7.47 -8.46
C LEU A 202 17.71 -7.34 -7.13
N SER A 203 17.04 -7.48 -5.98
CA SER A 203 17.64 -7.42 -4.66
C SER A 203 18.52 -8.65 -4.40
N SER A 204 19.84 -8.50 -4.49
CA SER A 204 20.84 -9.49 -4.04
C SER A 204 21.10 -9.46 -2.52
N ASN A 205 20.25 -8.78 -1.75
CA ASN A 205 20.45 -8.66 -0.31
C ASN A 205 20.21 -10.00 0.40
N VAL A 206 21.07 -10.33 1.37
CA VAL A 206 20.87 -11.45 2.29
C VAL A 206 19.53 -11.26 3.00
N SER A 207 18.68 -12.30 2.98
CA SER A 207 17.39 -12.25 3.68
C SER A 207 17.62 -12.02 5.17
N TYR A 208 16.96 -11.02 5.74
CA TYR A 208 17.05 -10.75 7.17
C TYR A 208 16.30 -11.83 7.96
N GLU A 209 17.00 -12.53 8.85
CA GLU A 209 16.39 -13.45 9.81
C GLU A 209 16.10 -12.71 11.13
N PRO A 210 14.83 -12.50 11.50
CA PRO A 210 14.47 -11.84 12.75
C PRO A 210 14.77 -12.76 13.95
N PRO A 211 15.01 -12.19 15.15
CA PRO A 211 15.03 -12.98 16.37
C PRO A 211 13.70 -13.72 16.61
N PRO A 212 13.67 -14.71 17.52
CA PRO A 212 12.45 -15.41 17.90
C PRO A 212 11.36 -14.46 18.37
N ASP A 213 10.10 -14.77 18.03
CA ASP A 213 8.95 -14.00 18.49
C ASP A 213 8.63 -14.37 19.95
N PRO A 214 8.58 -13.41 20.88
CA PRO A 214 8.29 -13.69 22.28
C PRO A 214 6.83 -14.06 22.54
N PHE A 215 5.94 -13.90 21.55
CA PHE A 215 4.52 -14.20 21.69
C PHE A 215 4.12 -15.39 20.83
N ALA A 216 3.25 -16.25 21.39
CA ALA A 216 2.73 -17.41 20.69
C ALA A 216 1.88 -17.00 19.47
N TRP A 217 1.92 -17.82 18.43
CA TRP A 217 1.02 -17.75 17.29
C TRP A 217 -0.16 -18.72 17.51
N PRO A 218 -1.41 -18.29 17.30
CA PRO A 218 -2.55 -19.21 17.32
C PRO A 218 -2.41 -20.28 16.24
N GLN A 219 -3.00 -21.45 16.48
CA GLN A 219 -3.01 -22.55 15.52
C GLN A 219 -3.69 -22.11 14.21
N GLY A 220 -3.02 -22.32 13.07
CA GLY A 220 -3.52 -21.90 11.76
C GLY A 220 -3.26 -20.43 11.40
N SER A 221 -2.78 -19.61 12.33
CA SER A 221 -2.33 -18.24 12.02
C SER A 221 -0.95 -18.26 11.37
N THR A 222 -0.69 -17.30 10.49
CA THR A 222 0.58 -17.18 9.77
C THR A 222 1.15 -15.76 9.97
N ARG A 223 2.47 -15.64 10.13
CA ARG A 223 3.17 -14.34 10.16
C ARG A 223 2.99 -13.61 8.84
N GLY A 224 2.97 -12.28 8.86
CA GLY A 224 2.92 -11.49 7.62
C GLY A 224 4.11 -11.79 6.70
N GLN A 225 5.28 -12.04 7.28
CA GLN A 225 6.49 -12.47 6.56
C GLN A 225 6.29 -13.82 5.85
N ASP A 226 5.77 -14.83 6.56
CA ASP A 226 5.57 -16.18 5.99
C ASP A 226 4.46 -16.18 4.91
N GLN A 227 3.42 -15.34 5.07
CA GLN A 227 2.39 -15.15 4.03
C GLN A 227 2.99 -14.54 2.77
N ALA A 228 3.86 -13.54 2.92
CA ALA A 228 4.62 -13.01 1.81
C ALA A 228 5.52 -14.08 1.17
N ASP A 229 6.18 -14.92 1.97
CA ASP A 229 7.02 -16.00 1.47
C ASP A 229 6.24 -17.07 0.67
N ARG A 230 5.02 -17.42 1.09
CA ARG A 230 4.14 -18.32 0.31
C ARG A 230 3.68 -17.68 -1.00
N ALA A 231 3.25 -16.41 -0.96
CA ALA A 231 2.90 -15.68 -2.18
C ALA A 231 4.08 -15.60 -3.17
N ARG A 232 5.33 -15.58 -2.68
CA ARG A 232 6.54 -15.69 -3.52
C ARG A 232 6.65 -17.06 -4.21
N GLN A 233 6.40 -18.14 -3.48
CA GLN A 233 6.47 -19.50 -4.05
C GLN A 233 5.38 -19.71 -5.10
N GLU A 234 4.16 -19.31 -4.80
CA GLU A 234 3.00 -19.45 -5.70
C GLU A 234 3.17 -18.65 -7.01
N SER A 235 3.70 -17.42 -6.93
CA SER A 235 3.99 -16.60 -8.13
C SER A 235 5.15 -17.13 -8.98
N ARG A 236 6.15 -17.77 -8.35
CA ARG A 236 7.25 -18.46 -9.06
C ARG A 236 6.78 -19.73 -9.76
N THR A 237 5.88 -20.49 -9.15
CA THR A 237 5.27 -21.67 -9.78
C THR A 237 4.30 -21.31 -10.91
N ALA A 238 3.61 -20.17 -10.82
CA ALA A 238 2.73 -19.67 -11.88
C ALA A 238 3.51 -19.10 -13.10
N SER A 239 4.80 -18.82 -12.94
CA SER A 239 5.68 -18.31 -14.01
C SER A 239 6.53 -19.41 -14.67
N SER A 240 6.33 -20.68 -14.30
CA SER A 240 6.91 -21.81 -15.02
C SER A 240 5.94 -22.23 -16.13
N PRO A 241 6.36 -22.30 -17.41
CA PRO A 241 5.51 -22.83 -18.46
C PRO A 241 5.33 -24.32 -18.19
N SER A 242 4.18 -24.71 -17.66
CA SER A 242 3.78 -26.12 -17.64
C SER A 242 3.71 -26.61 -19.09
N PRO A 243 4.39 -27.72 -19.44
CA PRO A 243 4.22 -28.32 -20.76
C PRO A 243 2.79 -28.86 -20.83
N SER A 244 2.06 -28.40 -21.84
CA SER A 244 0.76 -28.93 -22.23
C SER A 244 0.87 -30.43 -22.54
N GLY A 245 0.08 -31.24 -21.83
CA GLY A 245 -0.08 -32.67 -22.11
C GLY A 245 -1.32 -33.23 -21.43
N SER A 246 -2.38 -33.41 -22.22
CA SER A 246 -3.67 -34.01 -21.94
C SER A 246 -3.62 -35.42 -21.31
N GLY A 247 -4.60 -35.74 -20.45
CA GLY A 247 -4.96 -37.13 -20.13
C GLY A 247 -5.92 -37.29 -18.95
N SER A 248 -7.23 -37.37 -19.24
CA SER A 248 -8.20 -38.01 -18.35
C SER A 248 -8.04 -39.53 -18.44
N ALA A 249 -7.83 -40.22 -17.31
CA ALA A 249 -8.48 -41.49 -16.93
C ALA A 249 -7.86 -42.08 -15.66
N ALA A 250 -8.72 -42.75 -14.89
CA ALA A 250 -8.49 -43.31 -13.57
C ALA A 250 -7.65 -44.60 -13.54
N GLY A 251 -7.08 -44.90 -12.36
CA GLY A 251 -6.97 -46.27 -11.84
C GLY A 251 -5.56 -46.86 -11.69
N GLY A 252 -5.19 -47.18 -10.44
CA GLY A 252 -4.61 -48.48 -10.07
C GLY A 252 -3.09 -48.69 -10.10
N ASN A 253 -2.53 -48.92 -8.91
CA ASN A 253 -1.31 -49.64 -8.51
C ASN A 253 -0.42 -50.37 -9.56
N GLY A 254 0.90 -50.13 -9.43
CA GLY A 254 1.91 -51.18 -9.20
C GLY A 254 2.79 -51.65 -10.37
N GLY A 255 4.13 -51.45 -10.24
CA GLY A 255 5.16 -52.26 -10.92
C GLY A 255 6.26 -51.46 -11.67
N PRO A 256 7.57 -51.77 -11.51
CA PRO A 256 8.70 -51.06 -12.15
C PRO A 256 9.02 -51.60 -13.57
N PRO A 257 9.86 -50.88 -14.38
CA PRO A 257 9.86 -51.01 -15.85
C PRO A 257 10.83 -52.06 -16.39
N ASP A 258 10.45 -52.68 -17.51
CA ASP A 258 11.28 -53.58 -18.32
C ASP A 258 11.84 -52.82 -19.56
N PRO A 259 13.17 -52.84 -19.82
CA PRO A 259 13.81 -52.07 -20.87
C PRO A 259 14.06 -52.95 -22.11
N ASN A 260 13.15 -52.96 -23.08
CA ASN A 260 13.45 -53.45 -24.44
C ASN A 260 12.31 -53.17 -25.45
N LYS A 261 12.40 -52.07 -26.21
CA LYS A 261 12.29 -52.13 -27.68
C LYS A 261 12.54 -50.78 -28.38
N PRO A 262 13.25 -50.78 -29.53
CA PRO A 262 13.60 -49.59 -30.30
C PRO A 262 12.77 -49.43 -31.59
N GLY A 263 12.82 -48.23 -32.19
CA GLY A 263 12.84 -48.07 -33.65
C GLY A 263 11.83 -47.09 -34.27
N GLY A 264 12.33 -46.29 -35.23
CA GLY A 264 11.58 -45.55 -36.28
C GLY A 264 11.56 -44.05 -36.06
N VAL A 265 12.50 -43.21 -36.57
CA VAL A 265 12.82 -42.83 -37.96
C VAL A 265 11.66 -42.16 -38.72
N MET A 266 11.73 -40.84 -38.89
CA MET A 266 11.64 -40.04 -40.13
C MET A 266 11.39 -38.56 -39.75
N SER A 267 12.30 -37.63 -40.12
CA SER A 267 12.18 -36.71 -41.28
C SER A 267 10.89 -35.88 -41.25
N SER A 268 10.84 -34.56 -41.43
CA SER A 268 11.72 -33.59 -42.09
C SER A 268 11.00 -32.24 -42.02
N GLY A 269 11.70 -31.11 -42.07
CA GLY A 269 11.05 -29.83 -42.42
C GLY A 269 11.71 -28.62 -41.77
N GLY A 270 12.69 -28.03 -42.46
CA GLY A 270 13.30 -26.76 -42.07
C GLY A 270 12.38 -25.56 -42.24
N GLY A 271 12.72 -24.48 -41.54
CA GLY A 271 12.04 -23.20 -41.60
C GLY A 271 12.84 -22.14 -40.86
N THR A 272 13.99 -21.78 -41.42
CA THR A 272 14.83 -20.67 -41.01
C THR A 272 14.09 -19.35 -41.25
N VAL A 273 13.88 -18.53 -40.22
CA VAL A 273 13.80 -17.08 -40.37
C VAL A 273 14.46 -16.41 -39.17
N SER A 274 15.59 -15.76 -39.43
CA SER A 274 16.25 -14.83 -38.53
C SER A 274 15.95 -13.40 -38.95
N SER A 275 15.55 -12.58 -38.00
CA SER A 275 15.73 -11.12 -37.95
C SER A 275 15.26 -10.74 -36.54
N GLY A 276 15.97 -9.99 -35.70
CA GLY A 276 16.90 -8.89 -35.94
C GLY A 276 16.47 -7.84 -34.90
N GLY A 277 17.28 -7.63 -33.87
CA GLY A 277 16.89 -6.89 -32.68
C GLY A 277 16.67 -5.39 -32.89
N THR A 278 16.03 -4.73 -31.92
CA THR A 278 16.34 -3.34 -31.59
C THR A 278 15.98 -3.03 -30.14
N SER A 279 16.99 -2.55 -29.43
CA SER A 279 16.96 -1.84 -28.15
C SER A 279 16.18 -0.52 -28.25
N GLY A 280 15.41 -0.19 -27.22
CA GLY A 280 14.80 1.14 -27.05
C GLY A 280 14.20 1.30 -25.66
N GLY A 281 14.98 1.88 -24.75
CA GLY A 281 14.51 2.30 -23.43
C GLY A 281 13.73 3.62 -23.49
N GLY A 282 12.81 3.79 -22.54
CA GLY A 282 12.10 5.05 -22.32
C GLY A 282 10.84 4.85 -21.48
N THR A 283 10.96 4.92 -20.15
CA THR A 283 9.81 4.99 -19.25
C THR A 283 9.60 6.43 -18.80
N SER A 284 8.64 7.09 -19.45
CA SER A 284 8.20 8.47 -19.23
C SER A 284 7.36 8.63 -17.96
N SER A 285 7.61 9.74 -17.26
CA SER A 285 6.82 10.32 -16.19
C SER A 285 5.48 10.90 -16.70
N THR A 286 4.36 10.54 -16.07
CA THR A 286 3.02 11.05 -16.39
C THR A 286 2.70 12.36 -15.68
N ALA A 287 3.44 13.42 -16.02
CA ALA A 287 2.94 14.79 -15.93
C ALA A 287 2.68 15.24 -17.38
N LEU A 288 1.44 15.63 -17.68
CA LEU A 288 1.04 16.04 -19.02
C LEU A 288 1.80 17.31 -19.42
N GLY A 289 2.79 17.17 -20.30
CA GLY A 289 3.33 18.30 -21.05
C GLY A 289 2.26 18.81 -22.02
N SER A 290 2.09 20.13 -22.13
CA SER A 290 1.26 20.71 -23.19
C SER A 290 1.87 20.38 -24.56
N PRO A 291 1.06 20.00 -25.57
CA PRO A 291 1.54 19.88 -26.95
C PRO A 291 1.92 21.23 -27.57
N THR A 292 1.53 22.33 -26.94
CA THR A 292 1.85 23.70 -27.34
C THR A 292 3.00 24.25 -26.50
N ALA A 293 3.99 24.89 -27.14
CA ALA A 293 5.09 25.56 -26.45
C ALA A 293 4.55 26.64 -25.48
N PRO A 294 5.18 26.83 -24.29
CA PRO A 294 4.74 27.82 -23.32
C PRO A 294 4.65 29.22 -23.95
N GLY A 295 3.46 29.81 -24.00
CA GLY A 295 3.23 31.17 -24.48
C GLY A 295 2.69 31.32 -25.90
N MET A 296 2.51 30.23 -26.67
CA MET A 296 1.79 30.31 -27.95
C MET A 296 0.27 30.15 -27.76
N PRO A 297 -0.57 30.92 -28.49
CA PRO A 297 -2.01 30.72 -28.49
C PRO A 297 -2.36 29.32 -29.01
N ASP A 298 -3.32 28.67 -28.34
CA ASP A 298 -3.83 27.36 -28.72
C ASP A 298 -4.90 27.54 -29.81
N GLU A 299 -4.53 27.28 -31.07
CA GLU A 299 -5.44 27.43 -32.23
C GLU A 299 -6.45 26.29 -32.36
N ARG A 300 -6.35 25.24 -31.53
CA ARG A 300 -7.28 24.11 -31.53
C ARG A 300 -8.62 24.50 -30.89
N PRO A 301 -9.75 23.93 -31.35
CA PRO A 301 -11.06 24.19 -30.74
C PRO A 301 -11.09 23.72 -29.29
N ALA A 302 -11.58 24.58 -28.39
CA ALA A 302 -11.64 24.27 -26.96
C ALA A 302 -12.55 23.07 -26.70
N SER A 303 -12.08 22.13 -25.87
CA SER A 303 -12.88 20.95 -25.54
C SER A 303 -13.97 21.26 -24.50
N SER A 304 -15.15 20.71 -24.74
CA SER A 304 -16.25 20.58 -23.78
C SER A 304 -16.16 19.21 -23.10
N LEU A 305 -16.27 19.19 -21.77
CA LEU A 305 -16.22 17.96 -20.97
C LEU A 305 -17.48 17.82 -20.14
N THR A 306 -17.98 16.59 -20.07
CA THR A 306 -18.98 16.17 -19.08
C THR A 306 -18.35 15.17 -18.11
N MET A 307 -18.74 15.20 -16.85
CA MET A 307 -18.31 14.23 -15.86
C MET A 307 -19.46 13.87 -14.92
N SER A 308 -19.53 12.60 -14.56
CA SER A 308 -20.39 12.08 -13.50
C SER A 308 -19.60 11.13 -12.62
N LEU A 309 -19.87 11.21 -11.32
CA LEU A 309 -19.29 10.33 -10.31
C LEU A 309 -20.31 9.24 -9.95
N GLY A 310 -19.82 8.06 -9.57
CA GLY A 310 -20.64 6.94 -9.11
C GLY A 310 -21.33 7.16 -7.75
N GLY A 311 -21.09 8.30 -7.09
CA GLY A 311 -21.70 8.67 -5.81
C GLY A 311 -21.29 10.08 -5.38
N THR A 312 -21.95 10.60 -4.34
CA THR A 312 -21.64 11.91 -3.72
C THR A 312 -20.58 11.81 -2.63
N ASP A 313 -20.39 10.61 -2.07
CA ASP A 313 -19.40 10.34 -1.03
C ASP A 313 -18.29 9.45 -1.57
N ALA A 314 -17.06 9.74 -1.16
CA ALA A 314 -15.91 8.97 -1.57
C ALA A 314 -14.94 8.78 -0.40
N ARG A 315 -14.36 7.58 -0.30
CA ARG A 315 -13.47 7.19 0.82
C ARG A 315 -12.05 7.04 0.32
N ARG A 316 -11.07 7.45 1.14
CA ARG A 316 -9.65 7.23 0.84
C ARG A 316 -9.39 5.74 0.66
N GLY A 317 -8.70 5.37 -0.42
CA GLY A 317 -8.41 3.97 -0.75
C GLY A 317 -9.61 3.19 -1.30
N ALA A 318 -10.81 3.76 -1.35
CA ALA A 318 -11.96 3.15 -2.00
C ALA A 318 -12.02 3.53 -3.49
N PRO A 319 -12.62 2.67 -4.33
CA PRO A 319 -12.87 2.99 -5.72
C PRO A 319 -13.87 4.15 -5.85
N LEU A 320 -13.50 5.16 -6.64
CA LEU A 320 -14.36 6.25 -7.10
C LEU A 320 -14.64 6.03 -8.60
N PRO A 321 -15.83 5.53 -8.96
CA PRO A 321 -16.22 5.39 -10.35
C PRO A 321 -16.41 6.77 -10.98
N VAL A 322 -15.79 7.00 -12.13
CA VAL A 322 -15.87 8.25 -12.89
C VAL A 322 -16.19 7.90 -14.34
N LYS A 323 -17.15 8.61 -14.94
CA LYS A 323 -17.44 8.52 -16.37
C LYS A 323 -17.77 9.88 -16.95
N GLY A 324 -17.52 10.06 -18.23
CA GLY A 324 -17.77 11.32 -18.93
C GLY A 324 -17.46 11.25 -20.41
N GLN A 325 -17.51 12.40 -21.06
CA GLN A 325 -17.23 12.54 -22.48
C GLN A 325 -16.49 13.85 -22.76
N VAL A 326 -15.61 13.82 -23.76
CA VAL A 326 -14.90 14.98 -24.29
C VAL A 326 -15.27 15.18 -25.77
N SER A 327 -15.64 16.41 -26.12
CA SER A 327 -15.89 16.81 -27.51
C SER A 327 -15.34 18.21 -27.80
N ALA A 328 -15.07 18.52 -29.06
CA ALA A 328 -14.69 19.86 -29.53
C ALA A 328 -15.45 20.16 -30.83
N ASP A 329 -16.10 21.33 -30.92
CA ASP A 329 -16.96 21.72 -32.04
C ASP A 329 -18.03 20.68 -32.44
N GLY A 330 -18.53 19.93 -31.45
CA GLY A 330 -19.54 18.89 -31.67
C GLY A 330 -18.98 17.52 -32.07
N GLU A 331 -17.68 17.42 -32.37
CA GLU A 331 -17.01 16.16 -32.70
C GLU A 331 -16.35 15.50 -31.47
N PRO A 332 -16.34 14.16 -31.38
CA PRO A 332 -15.76 13.45 -30.24
C PRO A 332 -14.22 13.55 -30.24
N CYS A 333 -13.66 13.84 -29.07
CA CYS A 333 -12.21 13.87 -28.86
C CYS A 333 -11.72 12.50 -28.40
N GLY A 334 -11.43 11.59 -29.34
CA GLY A 334 -10.91 10.26 -29.02
C GLY A 334 -9.43 10.23 -28.64
N HIS A 335 -9.06 9.27 -27.78
CA HIS A 335 -7.69 9.06 -27.28
C HIS A 335 -7.07 10.25 -26.53
N VAL A 336 -7.88 11.18 -26.03
CA VAL A 336 -7.38 12.31 -25.25
C VAL A 336 -7.28 11.93 -23.78
N THR A 337 -6.27 12.49 -23.13
CA THR A 337 -6.05 12.27 -21.69
C THR A 337 -6.95 13.20 -20.88
N VAL A 338 -7.64 12.65 -19.88
CA VAL A 338 -8.55 13.37 -18.97
C VAL A 338 -8.04 13.22 -17.55
N GLU A 339 -7.64 14.33 -16.95
CA GLU A 339 -7.23 14.41 -15.55
C GLU A 339 -8.44 14.74 -14.66
N VAL A 340 -8.65 13.95 -13.60
CA VAL A 340 -9.68 14.19 -12.59
C VAL A 340 -9.05 14.85 -11.39
N VAL A 341 -9.61 15.98 -10.98
CA VAL A 341 -9.09 16.87 -9.93
C VAL A 341 -10.18 17.12 -8.90
N LEU A 342 -9.80 17.11 -7.62
CA LEU A 342 -10.63 17.61 -6.53
C LEU A 342 -10.17 19.02 -6.14
N SER A 343 -11.09 19.97 -6.12
CA SER A 343 -10.82 21.34 -5.67
C SER A 343 -11.48 21.58 -4.32
N SER A 344 -10.74 22.21 -3.41
CA SER A 344 -11.29 22.76 -2.17
C SER A 344 -10.65 24.11 -1.87
N ARG A 345 -11.43 25.01 -1.26
CA ARG A 345 -10.93 26.36 -0.89
C ARG A 345 -9.75 26.31 0.07
N THR A 346 -9.64 25.26 0.89
CA THR A 346 -8.60 25.12 1.91
C THR A 346 -7.38 24.34 1.41
N ALA A 347 -7.58 23.37 0.52
CA ALA A 347 -6.54 22.45 0.08
C ALA A 347 -6.03 22.70 -1.36
N GLY A 348 -6.70 23.57 -2.12
CA GLY A 348 -6.41 23.81 -3.53
C GLY A 348 -6.86 22.65 -4.42
N ASP A 349 -6.26 22.58 -5.61
CA ASP A 349 -6.51 21.53 -6.61
C ASP A 349 -5.61 20.32 -6.34
N ILE A 350 -6.23 19.15 -6.17
CA ILE A 350 -5.57 17.88 -5.90
C ILE A 350 -5.87 16.90 -7.03
N PRO A 351 -4.88 16.51 -7.85
CA PRO A 351 -5.08 15.52 -8.90
C PRO A 351 -5.33 14.14 -8.27
N VAL A 352 -6.41 13.49 -8.67
CA VAL A 352 -6.81 12.17 -8.18
C VAL A 352 -6.34 11.06 -9.10
N GLY A 353 -6.38 11.31 -10.41
CA GLY A 353 -5.96 10.33 -11.40
C GLY A 353 -6.25 10.78 -12.82
N VAL A 354 -5.91 9.90 -13.75
CA VAL A 354 -5.96 10.17 -15.18
C VAL A 354 -6.67 9.02 -15.87
N LEU A 355 -7.58 9.37 -16.79
CA LEU A 355 -8.30 8.47 -17.67
C LEU A 355 -7.99 8.85 -19.13
N ALA A 356 -8.33 7.97 -20.07
CA ALA A 356 -8.25 8.27 -21.49
C ALA A 356 -9.63 8.05 -22.12
N THR A 357 -9.96 8.84 -23.13
CA THR A 357 -11.19 8.63 -23.91
C THR A 357 -11.01 7.50 -24.94
N ASP A 358 -12.10 6.79 -25.23
CA ASP A 358 -12.21 5.88 -26.37
C ASP A 358 -12.35 6.66 -27.69
N GLU A 359 -12.47 5.97 -28.82
CA GLU A 359 -12.67 6.58 -30.16
C GLU A 359 -13.87 7.54 -30.24
N ARG A 360 -14.86 7.38 -29.36
CA ARG A 360 -16.09 8.19 -29.31
C ARG A 360 -15.98 9.34 -28.31
N GLY A 361 -14.79 9.59 -27.78
CA GLY A 361 -14.54 10.63 -26.79
C GLY A 361 -15.08 10.29 -25.41
N VAL A 362 -15.52 9.05 -25.16
CA VAL A 362 -16.08 8.62 -23.87
C VAL A 362 -14.96 8.09 -22.99
N TYR A 363 -14.92 8.53 -21.72
CA TYR A 363 -14.02 7.97 -20.73
C TYR A 363 -14.82 7.37 -19.57
N GLU A 364 -14.40 6.20 -19.11
CA GLU A 364 -14.98 5.52 -17.96
C GLU A 364 -13.87 4.78 -17.21
N GLY A 365 -13.88 4.87 -15.88
CA GLY A 365 -12.89 4.20 -15.08
C GLY A 365 -13.15 4.32 -13.59
N THR A 366 -12.27 3.70 -12.83
CA THR A 366 -12.28 3.76 -11.37
C THR A 366 -10.97 4.37 -10.90
N LEU A 367 -11.07 5.46 -10.15
CA LEU A 367 -9.92 6.11 -9.53
C LEU A 367 -9.87 5.79 -8.04
N VAL A 368 -8.68 5.76 -7.46
CA VAL A 368 -8.52 5.54 -6.03
C VAL A 368 -8.11 6.85 -5.38
N LEU A 369 -8.89 7.32 -4.41
CA LEU A 369 -8.58 8.53 -3.68
C LEU A 369 -7.27 8.38 -2.88
N PRO A 370 -6.26 9.23 -3.15
CA PRO A 370 -5.00 9.19 -2.41
C PRO A 370 -5.23 9.38 -0.91
N SER A 371 -4.42 8.70 -0.10
CA SER A 371 -4.49 8.84 1.36
C SER A 371 -4.11 10.24 1.86
N THR A 372 -3.49 11.04 1.00
CA THR A 372 -3.05 12.43 1.24
C THR A 372 -4.16 13.47 1.08
N VAL A 373 -5.28 13.16 0.41
CA VAL A 373 -6.41 14.08 0.23
C VAL A 373 -7.04 14.41 1.58
N PRO A 374 -7.00 15.65 2.11
CA PRO A 374 -7.61 16.01 3.39
C PRO A 374 -9.10 15.64 3.47
N LEU A 375 -9.64 15.43 4.68
CA LEU A 375 -11.09 15.21 4.83
C LEU A 375 -11.83 16.55 4.67
N GLY A 376 -12.95 16.55 3.97
CA GLY A 376 -13.78 17.73 3.76
C GLY A 376 -14.62 17.63 2.49
N ASP A 377 -15.33 18.71 2.18
CA ASP A 377 -16.11 18.86 0.95
C ASP A 377 -15.22 19.32 -0.19
N TYR A 378 -15.42 18.71 -1.37
CA TYR A 378 -14.66 18.99 -2.58
C TYR A 378 -15.59 19.13 -3.78
N GLU A 379 -15.18 19.99 -4.70
CA GLU A 379 -15.73 20.03 -6.05
C GLU A 379 -14.84 19.17 -6.96
N ALA A 380 -15.42 18.13 -7.54
CA ALA A 380 -14.72 17.30 -8.51
C ALA A 380 -14.88 17.91 -9.91
N HIS A 381 -13.78 18.05 -10.63
CA HIS A 381 -13.80 18.47 -12.03
C HIS A 381 -12.83 17.64 -12.88
N ALA A 382 -13.14 17.50 -14.16
CA ALA A 382 -12.24 16.88 -15.14
C ALA A 382 -11.65 17.94 -16.06
N ARG A 383 -10.39 17.76 -16.47
CA ARG A 383 -9.71 18.63 -17.43
C ARG A 383 -8.87 17.84 -18.42
N THR A 384 -8.67 18.41 -19.60
CA THR A 384 -7.81 17.86 -20.64
C THR A 384 -6.95 18.97 -21.25
N LEU A 385 -5.73 18.63 -21.66
CA LEU A 385 -4.88 19.49 -22.51
C LEU A 385 -5.16 19.28 -24.01
N GLY A 386 -6.01 18.30 -24.34
CA GLY A 386 -6.33 17.92 -25.71
C GLY A 386 -5.20 17.16 -26.42
N ASP A 387 -5.31 17.03 -27.73
CA ASP A 387 -4.36 16.36 -28.64
C ASP A 387 -4.10 17.23 -29.88
N ALA A 388 -3.62 16.68 -31.00
CA ALA A 388 -3.43 17.46 -32.22
C ALA A 388 -4.73 18.08 -32.79
N ARG A 389 -5.92 17.59 -32.41
CA ARG A 389 -7.23 17.98 -32.97
C ARG A 389 -8.07 18.77 -31.97
N CYS A 390 -8.04 18.36 -30.71
CA CYS A 390 -8.82 18.93 -29.62
C CYS A 390 -7.94 19.84 -28.76
N GLY A 391 -8.44 21.02 -28.43
CA GLY A 391 -7.79 21.97 -27.55
C GLY A 391 -7.98 21.63 -26.08
N LYS A 392 -7.46 22.49 -25.20
CA LYS A 392 -7.69 22.36 -23.75
C LYS A 392 -9.18 22.52 -23.38
N GLY A 393 -9.59 21.86 -22.30
CA GLY A 393 -10.96 21.96 -21.77
C GLY A 393 -11.06 21.55 -20.30
N LYS A 394 -12.12 22.00 -19.63
CA LYS A 394 -12.48 21.55 -18.27
C LYS A 394 -14.00 21.47 -18.09
N THR A 395 -14.46 20.63 -17.18
CA THR A 395 -15.88 20.60 -16.75
C THR A 395 -16.24 21.91 -16.07
N ARG A 396 -17.50 22.33 -16.22
CA ARG A 396 -18.04 23.50 -15.52
C ARG A 396 -18.47 23.18 -14.11
#